data_AF-A0AA36NIG4-F1
#
_entry.id   AF-A0AA36NIG4-F1
#
_cell.length_a   1.000
_cell.length_b   1.000
_cell.length_c   1.000
_cell.angle_alpha   90.00
_cell.angle_beta   90.00
_cell.angle_gamma   90.00
#
_symmetry.space_group_name_H-M   'P 1'
#
loop_
_entity.id
_entity.type
_entity.pdbx_description
1 polymer ?
#
loop_
_entity_poly.entity_id
_entity_poly.type
_entity_poly.pdbx_seq_one_letter_code
_entity_poly.pdbx_strand_id
1 'polypeptide(L)'
;MAADVAKLCASLDKIFKSFSTQEVQLDPKEMTNLRDRGTIQYVEQKFQAHLQRARAAFLQEFRNHAVVVETEVKKIRNEMTEQMEEKYGKMLGELRTSVLDSEGVVQSQKAEISQLKGVVASQESYMTAAKNQEQLQEAVRSLETQLESARVDILQLKHQLAGREDLVSQLRGELAFLSAEVQRSEAQRQEEQRLAEERLSGAQKAMQQHQKLFTDHMQRYSQEFSEYKEKTSDQLQILAILNRRLKEALRHMEQERQRHAEARAKPSPRIGEVEEEIEEEEAFEPYVESAAPAYRTDDMGMDTAWRDYKISNFELDLPAKPPPKFKVERVRRVLPMPAPIPTMETPRPMRLLQLPAVSPALGGILSPRPR
;
A
#
# COMPACT_ATOMS: atom_id res chain seq x y z
N MET A 1 39.28 25.10 -119.07
CA MET A 1 38.91 23.95 -119.92
C MET A 1 38.28 24.39 -121.25
N ALA A 2 36.99 24.78 -121.32
CA ALA A 2 36.35 25.11 -122.61
C ALA A 2 36.92 26.39 -123.30
N ALA A 3 37.28 27.41 -122.52
CA ALA A 3 37.87 28.65 -123.04
C ALA A 3 39.33 28.48 -123.53
N ASP A 4 40.07 27.52 -122.97
CA ASP A 4 41.48 27.28 -123.31
C ASP A 4 41.62 26.44 -124.58
N VAL A 5 40.69 25.51 -124.81
CA VAL A 5 40.55 24.80 -126.09
C VAL A 5 40.24 25.80 -127.21
N ALA A 6 39.38 26.80 -126.97
CA ALA A 6 39.09 27.83 -127.96
C ALA A 6 40.32 28.71 -128.28
N LYS A 7 41.13 29.08 -127.28
CA LYS A 7 42.39 29.81 -127.49
C LYS A 7 43.46 28.97 -128.18
N LEU A 8 43.60 27.69 -127.83
CA LEU A 8 44.49 26.76 -128.52
C LEU A 8 44.06 26.58 -129.98
N CYS A 9 42.77 26.38 -130.24
CA CYS A 9 42.21 26.31 -131.59
C CYS A 9 42.43 27.62 -132.36
N ALA A 10 42.25 28.79 -131.74
CA ALA A 10 42.53 30.08 -132.37
C ALA A 10 44.03 30.31 -132.66
N SER A 11 44.91 29.76 -131.81
CA SER A 11 46.37 29.84 -131.98
C SER A 11 46.86 28.89 -133.07
N LEU A 12 46.34 27.66 -133.07
CA LEU A 12 46.51 26.70 -134.16
C LEU A 12 45.95 27.28 -135.45
N ASP A 13 44.78 27.90 -135.45
CA ASP A 13 44.22 28.57 -136.63
C ASP A 13 45.06 29.77 -137.06
N LYS A 14 45.73 30.50 -136.16
CA LYS A 14 46.65 31.59 -136.55
C LYS A 14 47.90 31.04 -137.22
N ILE A 15 48.47 29.97 -136.67
CA ILE A 15 49.63 29.28 -137.24
C ILE A 15 49.23 28.63 -138.57
N PHE A 16 48.14 27.89 -138.61
CA PHE A 16 47.65 27.22 -139.81
C PHE A 16 47.03 28.18 -140.84
N LYS A 17 46.44 29.33 -140.48
CA LYS A 17 46.08 30.39 -141.45
C LYS A 17 47.30 31.09 -142.03
N SER A 18 48.39 31.21 -141.26
CA SER A 18 49.67 31.65 -141.84
C SER A 18 50.32 30.60 -142.75
N PHE A 19 49.85 29.35 -142.70
CA PHE A 19 50.17 28.29 -143.66
C PHE A 19 49.12 28.12 -144.78
N SER A 20 47.89 28.60 -144.56
CA SER A 20 46.79 28.51 -145.51
C SER A 20 46.94 29.65 -146.51
N THR A 21 47.43 29.25 -147.69
CA THR A 21 47.41 29.98 -148.97
C THR A 21 48.14 31.31 -149.08
N GLN A 22 48.78 31.83 -148.03
CA GLN A 22 49.90 32.75 -148.22
C GLN A 22 51.11 31.94 -148.72
N GLU A 23 51.11 31.77 -150.03
CA GLU A 23 52.22 31.50 -150.93
C GLU A 23 53.55 31.28 -150.20
N VAL A 24 54.16 30.11 -150.41
CA VAL A 24 55.62 30.05 -150.43
C VAL A 24 56.04 31.06 -151.50
N GLN A 25 56.21 32.33 -151.12
CA GLN A 25 56.71 33.37 -152.01
C GLN A 25 58.15 32.97 -152.28
N LEU A 26 58.30 32.16 -153.32
CA LEU A 26 59.58 31.84 -153.92
C LEU A 26 60.04 33.16 -154.52
N ASP A 27 60.94 33.83 -153.81
CA ASP A 27 61.45 35.12 -154.24
C ASP A 27 62.03 34.93 -155.66
N PRO A 28 61.49 35.59 -156.70
CA PRO A 28 61.81 35.26 -158.10
C PRO A 28 63.31 35.40 -158.42
N LYS A 29 64.02 36.22 -157.63
CA LYS A 29 65.47 36.46 -157.73
C LYS A 29 66.33 35.28 -157.26
N GLU A 30 65.80 34.39 -156.42
CA GLU A 30 66.53 33.21 -155.93
C GLU A 30 66.33 31.99 -156.85
N MET A 31 65.30 32.01 -157.71
CA MET A 31 64.92 30.91 -158.61
C MET A 31 65.59 30.97 -160.00
N THR A 32 66.20 32.10 -160.38
CA THR A 32 66.67 32.36 -161.76
C THR A 32 67.90 31.56 -162.23
N ASN A 33 68.62 30.88 -161.32
CA ASN A 33 69.84 30.13 -161.65
C ASN A 33 69.72 28.61 -161.41
N LEU A 34 68.53 28.10 -161.13
CA LEU A 34 68.31 26.70 -160.79
C LEU A 34 67.63 25.98 -161.98
N ARG A 35 68.30 24.98 -162.59
CA ARG A 35 67.64 24.04 -163.53
C ARG A 35 66.46 23.35 -162.82
N ASP A 36 65.48 22.81 -163.55
CA ASP A 36 64.23 22.21 -163.04
C ASP A 36 64.36 21.26 -161.82
N ARG A 37 65.52 20.63 -161.63
CA ARG A 37 65.82 19.78 -160.46
C ARG A 37 66.24 20.56 -159.20
N GLY A 38 66.89 21.71 -159.37
CA GLY A 38 67.34 22.61 -158.30
C GLY A 38 66.22 23.51 -157.76
N THR A 39 65.25 23.88 -158.60
CA THR A 39 64.02 24.56 -158.15
C THR A 39 63.21 23.66 -157.24
N ILE A 40 63.10 22.36 -157.54
CA ILE A 40 62.45 21.37 -156.66
C ILE A 40 63.19 21.25 -155.32
N GLN A 41 64.53 21.16 -155.32
CA GLN A 41 65.32 21.09 -154.09
C GLN A 41 65.22 22.37 -153.24
N TYR A 42 65.17 23.54 -153.86
CA TYR A 42 64.99 24.81 -153.15
C TYR A 42 63.59 24.93 -152.54
N VAL A 43 62.54 24.53 -153.29
CA VAL A 43 61.17 24.43 -152.76
C VAL A 43 61.11 23.45 -151.59
N GLU A 44 61.75 22.29 -151.72
CA GLU A 44 61.84 21.29 -150.65
C GLU A 44 62.59 21.83 -149.42
N GLN A 45 63.69 22.55 -149.62
CA GLN A 45 64.47 23.17 -148.55
C GLN A 45 63.70 24.28 -147.83
N LYS A 46 62.99 25.15 -148.57
CA LYS A 46 62.12 26.18 -147.98
C LYS A 46 60.94 25.55 -147.27
N PHE A 47 60.32 24.52 -147.85
CA PHE A 47 59.24 23.78 -147.19
C PHE A 47 59.73 23.11 -145.90
N GLN A 48 60.92 22.50 -145.91
CA GLN A 48 61.55 21.96 -144.71
C GLN A 48 61.89 23.06 -143.68
N ALA A 49 62.36 24.24 -144.10
CA ALA A 49 62.61 25.36 -143.20
C ALA A 49 61.32 25.91 -142.59
N HIS A 50 60.23 26.02 -143.35
CA HIS A 50 58.91 26.38 -142.85
C HIS A 50 58.36 25.33 -141.89
N LEU A 51 58.51 24.03 -142.22
CA LEU A 51 58.17 22.93 -141.31
C LEU A 51 58.98 22.98 -140.02
N GLN A 52 60.28 23.26 -140.08
CA GLN A 52 61.13 23.41 -138.90
C GLN A 52 60.70 24.61 -138.05
N ARG A 53 60.39 25.74 -138.67
CA ARG A 53 59.88 26.95 -137.98
C ARG A 53 58.51 26.69 -137.34
N ALA A 54 57.62 25.97 -138.01
CA ALA A 54 56.32 25.57 -137.47
C ALA A 54 56.48 24.59 -136.29
N ARG A 55 57.37 23.59 -136.41
CA ARG A 55 57.71 22.67 -135.32
C ARG A 55 58.28 23.42 -134.11
N ALA A 56 59.19 24.38 -134.34
CA ALA A 56 59.77 25.20 -133.29
C ALA A 56 58.73 26.10 -132.60
N ALA A 57 57.85 26.75 -133.38
CA ALA A 57 56.75 27.55 -132.85
C ALA A 57 55.76 26.70 -132.04
N PHE A 58 55.38 25.53 -132.55
CA PHE A 58 54.53 24.58 -131.84
C PHE A 58 55.15 24.11 -130.53
N LEU A 59 56.44 23.72 -130.54
CA LEU A 59 57.15 23.33 -129.33
C LEU A 59 57.27 24.47 -128.32
N GLN A 60 57.43 25.70 -128.80
CA GLN A 60 57.47 26.88 -127.94
C GLN A 60 56.10 27.14 -127.30
N GLU A 61 55.02 27.09 -128.07
CA GLU A 61 53.65 27.19 -127.53
C GLU A 61 53.35 26.05 -126.56
N PHE A 62 53.80 24.82 -126.85
CA PHE A 62 53.66 23.69 -125.93
C PHE A 62 54.41 23.92 -124.62
N ARG A 63 55.65 24.44 -124.68
CA ARG A 63 56.43 24.81 -123.48
C ARG A 63 55.72 25.92 -122.68
N ASN A 64 55.24 26.95 -123.35
CA ASN A 64 54.49 28.04 -122.71
C ASN A 64 53.23 27.51 -122.01
N HIS A 65 52.45 26.67 -122.70
CA HIS A 65 51.25 26.04 -122.16
C HIS A 65 51.59 25.11 -120.98
N ALA A 66 52.67 24.32 -121.06
CA ALA A 66 53.11 23.46 -119.97
C ALA A 66 53.43 24.27 -118.71
N VAL A 67 54.14 25.41 -118.84
CA VAL A 67 54.42 26.32 -117.71
C VAL A 67 53.14 26.91 -117.14
N VAL A 68 52.19 27.34 -117.97
CA VAL A 68 50.89 27.84 -117.50
C VAL A 68 50.16 26.76 -116.70
N VAL A 69 50.06 25.54 -117.24
CA VAL A 69 49.44 24.41 -116.54
C VAL A 69 50.14 24.11 -115.21
N GLU A 70 51.48 24.10 -115.17
CA GLU A 70 52.22 23.91 -113.92
C GLU A 70 51.93 25.02 -112.90
N THR A 71 51.84 26.28 -113.34
CA THR A 71 51.48 27.40 -112.47
C THR A 71 50.04 27.31 -111.96
N GLU A 72 49.09 26.89 -112.81
CA GLU A 72 47.69 26.68 -112.42
C GLU A 72 47.54 25.52 -111.44
N VAL A 73 48.22 24.40 -111.67
CA VAL A 73 48.24 23.26 -110.74
C VAL A 73 48.83 23.67 -109.39
N LYS A 74 49.92 24.44 -109.40
CA LYS A 74 50.51 24.99 -108.17
C LYS A 74 49.55 25.93 -107.46
N LYS A 75 48.85 26.80 -108.20
CA LYS A 75 47.83 27.70 -107.67
C LYS A 75 46.66 26.93 -107.05
N ILE A 76 46.08 25.96 -107.75
CA ILE A 76 44.99 25.11 -107.23
C ILE A 76 45.43 24.38 -105.96
N ARG A 77 46.65 23.84 -105.93
CA ARG A 77 47.18 23.17 -104.73
C ARG A 77 47.27 24.14 -103.55
N ASN A 78 47.80 25.34 -103.77
CA ASN A 78 47.91 26.36 -102.74
C ASN A 78 46.53 26.78 -102.24
N GLU A 79 45.59 27.08 -103.14
CA GLU A 79 44.20 27.43 -102.79
C GLU A 79 43.50 26.32 -102.00
N MET A 80 43.69 25.06 -102.41
CA MET A 80 43.14 23.92 -101.67
C MET A 80 43.76 23.81 -100.27
N THR A 81 45.06 24.06 -100.14
CA THR A 81 45.76 24.03 -98.85
C THR A 81 45.24 25.14 -97.93
N GLU A 82 45.14 26.37 -98.45
CA GLU A 82 44.58 27.53 -97.72
C GLU A 82 43.12 27.29 -97.30
N GLN A 83 42.27 26.75 -98.18
CA GLN A 83 40.88 26.44 -97.84
C GLN A 83 40.76 25.38 -96.76
N MET A 84 41.64 24.37 -96.77
CA MET A 84 41.64 23.31 -95.75
C MET A 84 42.13 23.86 -94.42
N GLU A 85 43.21 24.65 -94.42
CA GLU A 85 43.72 25.34 -93.23
C GLU A 85 42.69 26.30 -92.64
N GLU A 86 41.96 27.05 -93.48
CA GLU A 86 40.91 27.96 -93.02
C GLU A 86 39.72 27.18 -92.42
N LYS A 87 39.22 26.15 -93.12
CA LYS A 87 38.06 25.35 -92.65
C LYS A 87 38.38 24.61 -91.35
N TYR A 88 39.49 23.88 -91.30
CA TYR A 88 39.87 23.14 -90.10
C TYR A 88 40.36 24.06 -88.99
N GLY A 89 41.01 25.19 -89.32
CA GLY A 89 41.39 26.21 -88.36
C GLY A 89 40.18 26.84 -87.67
N LYS A 90 39.14 27.20 -88.42
CA LYS A 90 37.86 27.70 -87.88
C LYS A 90 37.18 26.64 -87.00
N MET A 91 37.06 25.41 -87.50
CA MET A 91 36.45 24.30 -86.75
C MET A 91 37.20 24.00 -85.43
N LEU A 92 38.54 24.02 -85.45
CA LEU A 92 39.37 23.87 -84.25
C LEU A 92 39.19 25.04 -83.28
N GLY A 93 39.06 26.27 -83.81
CA GLY A 93 38.79 27.47 -83.02
C GLY A 93 37.44 27.37 -82.30
N GLU A 94 36.37 27.05 -83.03
CA GLU A 94 35.01 26.87 -82.49
C GLU A 94 34.95 25.73 -81.47
N LEU A 95 35.64 24.61 -81.72
CA LEU A 95 35.69 23.50 -80.78
C LEU A 95 36.41 23.90 -79.49
N ARG A 96 37.50 24.66 -79.57
CA ARG A 96 38.22 25.17 -78.39
C ARG A 96 37.37 26.13 -77.57
N THR A 97 36.66 27.07 -78.21
CA THR A 97 35.76 27.97 -77.49
C THR A 97 34.62 27.21 -76.82
N SER A 98 34.02 26.24 -77.52
CA SER A 98 32.97 25.37 -76.97
C SER A 98 33.45 24.56 -75.76
N VAL A 99 34.67 24.00 -75.81
CA VAL A 99 35.27 23.29 -74.67
C VAL A 99 35.45 24.23 -73.48
N LEU A 100 36.01 25.43 -73.68
CA LEU A 100 36.19 26.41 -72.61
C LEU A 100 34.86 26.84 -71.98
N ASP A 101 33.84 27.08 -72.80
CA ASP A 101 32.50 27.43 -72.31
C ASP A 101 31.90 26.29 -71.48
N SER A 102 32.05 25.04 -71.96
CA SER A 102 31.57 23.85 -71.24
C SER A 102 32.30 23.64 -69.91
N GLU A 103 33.61 23.88 -69.85
CA GLU A 103 34.40 23.84 -68.62
C GLU A 103 33.92 24.91 -67.63
N GLY A 104 33.62 26.12 -68.12
CA GLY A 104 33.04 27.19 -67.32
C GLY A 104 31.71 26.81 -66.66
N VAL A 105 30.80 26.21 -67.44
CA VAL A 105 29.52 25.70 -66.93
C VAL A 105 29.73 24.59 -65.90
N VAL A 106 30.64 23.65 -66.14
CA VAL A 106 30.96 22.57 -65.20
C VAL A 106 31.50 23.11 -63.87
N GLN A 107 32.38 24.12 -63.90
CA GLN A 107 32.87 24.73 -62.66
C GLN A 107 31.77 25.46 -61.89
N SER A 108 30.88 26.17 -62.60
CA SER A 108 29.71 26.82 -61.98
C SER A 108 28.80 25.81 -61.30
N GLN A 109 28.46 24.71 -61.98
CA GLN A 109 27.63 23.64 -61.43
C GLN A 109 28.29 22.96 -60.22
N LYS A 110 29.62 22.77 -60.24
CA LYS A 110 30.36 22.22 -59.11
C LYS A 110 30.30 23.14 -57.88
N ALA A 111 30.35 24.46 -58.08
CA ALA A 111 30.19 25.44 -57.01
C ALA A 111 28.76 25.39 -56.43
N GLU A 112 27.73 25.35 -57.29
CA GLU A 112 26.33 25.24 -56.89
C GLU A 112 26.05 23.95 -56.09
N ILE A 113 26.54 22.80 -56.54
CA ILE A 113 26.44 21.52 -55.81
C ILE A 113 27.07 21.63 -54.43
N SER A 114 28.21 22.32 -54.31
CA SER A 114 28.89 22.49 -53.03
C SER A 114 28.07 23.38 -52.08
N GLN A 115 27.44 24.43 -52.60
CA GLN A 115 26.52 25.29 -51.83
C GLN A 115 25.28 24.51 -51.37
N LEU A 116 24.65 23.75 -52.27
CA LEU A 116 23.47 22.93 -51.95
C LEU A 116 23.79 21.89 -50.88
N LYS A 117 24.97 21.25 -50.92
CA LYS A 117 25.42 20.35 -49.84
C LYS A 117 25.52 21.05 -48.50
N GLY A 118 25.99 22.30 -48.47
CA GLY A 118 26.03 23.12 -47.25
C GLY A 118 24.63 23.42 -46.71
N VAL A 119 23.69 23.77 -47.58
CA VAL A 119 22.28 24.01 -47.19
C VAL A 119 21.66 22.74 -46.62
N VAL A 120 21.82 21.59 -47.28
CA VAL A 120 21.30 20.31 -46.78
C VAL A 120 21.86 19.96 -45.40
N ALA A 121 23.17 20.08 -45.20
CA ALA A 121 23.78 19.83 -43.88
C ALA A 121 23.22 20.75 -42.78
N SER A 122 22.99 22.04 -43.10
CA SER A 122 22.37 22.97 -42.15
C SER A 122 20.91 22.58 -41.83
N GLN A 123 20.13 22.15 -42.83
CA GLN A 123 18.75 21.69 -42.65
C GLN A 123 18.68 20.40 -41.80
N GLU A 124 19.58 19.45 -42.01
CA GLU A 124 19.68 18.25 -41.18
C GLU A 124 19.98 18.60 -39.71
N SER A 125 20.84 19.59 -39.47
CA SER A 125 21.11 20.10 -38.13
C SER A 125 19.87 20.74 -37.49
N TYR A 126 19.10 21.54 -38.24
CA TYR A 126 17.86 22.14 -37.74
C TYR A 126 16.79 21.09 -37.44
N MET A 127 16.63 20.09 -38.30
CA MET A 127 15.70 18.98 -38.08
C MET A 127 16.07 18.17 -36.83
N THR A 128 17.36 17.96 -36.58
CA THR A 128 17.83 17.27 -35.37
C THR A 128 17.56 18.11 -34.12
N ALA A 129 17.81 19.42 -34.18
CA ALA A 129 17.48 20.33 -33.08
C ALA A 129 15.97 20.39 -32.79
N ALA A 130 15.13 20.43 -33.83
CA ALA A 130 13.68 20.41 -33.71
C ALA A 130 13.17 19.12 -33.03
N LYS A 131 13.68 17.96 -33.44
CA LYS A 131 13.36 16.67 -32.79
C LYS A 131 13.74 16.66 -31.30
N ASN A 132 14.92 17.19 -30.96
CA ASN A 132 15.33 17.29 -29.56
C ASN A 132 14.42 18.24 -28.77
N GLN A 133 13.95 19.33 -29.39
CA GLN A 133 13.00 20.24 -28.77
C GLN A 133 11.64 19.58 -28.52
N GLU A 134 11.13 18.78 -29.46
CA GLU A 134 9.90 17.99 -29.27
C GLU A 134 10.03 17.01 -28.10
N GLN A 135 11.15 16.27 -28.02
CA GLN A 135 11.43 15.36 -26.91
C GLN A 135 11.48 16.09 -25.56
N LEU A 136 12.10 17.27 -25.51
CA LEU A 136 12.11 18.10 -24.31
C LEU A 136 10.70 18.56 -23.93
N GLN A 137 9.86 18.95 -24.89
CA GLN A 137 8.47 19.32 -24.63
C GLN A 137 7.65 18.15 -24.09
N GLU A 138 7.83 16.94 -24.62
CA GLU A 138 7.19 15.73 -24.10
C GLU A 138 7.64 15.43 -22.67
N ALA A 139 8.94 15.56 -22.38
CA ALA A 139 9.48 15.39 -21.04
C ALA A 139 8.90 16.43 -20.06
N VAL A 140 8.78 17.70 -20.46
CA VAL A 140 8.14 18.76 -19.65
C VAL A 140 6.68 18.40 -19.37
N ARG A 141 5.90 18.02 -20.38
CA ARG A 141 4.50 17.61 -20.19
C ARG A 141 4.39 16.42 -19.24
N SER A 142 5.28 15.43 -19.37
CA SER A 142 5.31 14.29 -18.45
C SER A 142 5.66 14.68 -17.02
N LEU A 143 6.54 15.66 -16.81
CA LEU A 143 6.86 16.17 -15.48
C LEU A 143 5.69 16.97 -14.89
N GLU A 144 4.99 17.75 -15.71
CA GLU A 144 3.79 18.49 -15.28
C GLU A 144 2.68 17.54 -14.83
N THR A 145 2.43 16.45 -15.55
CA THR A 145 1.42 15.45 -15.14
C THR A 145 1.81 14.73 -13.85
N GLN A 146 3.09 14.38 -13.68
CA GLN A 146 3.61 13.80 -12.44
C GLN A 146 3.50 14.77 -11.26
N LEU A 147 3.81 16.06 -11.47
CA LEU A 147 3.67 17.10 -10.46
C LEU A 147 2.21 17.24 -10.01
N GLU A 148 1.27 17.24 -10.95
CA GLU A 148 -0.15 17.37 -10.62
C GLU A 148 -0.69 16.14 -9.90
N SER A 149 -0.29 14.94 -10.31
CA SER A 149 -0.59 13.70 -9.56
C SER A 149 -0.07 13.78 -8.12
N ALA A 150 1.19 14.19 -7.94
CA ALA A 150 1.78 14.31 -6.61
C ALA A 150 1.07 15.36 -5.73
N ARG A 151 0.57 16.46 -6.33
CA ARG A 151 -0.25 17.45 -5.61
C ARG A 151 -1.57 16.86 -5.13
N VAL A 152 -2.24 16.08 -5.97
CA VAL A 152 -3.48 15.38 -5.60
C VAL A 152 -3.22 14.41 -4.45
N ASP A 153 -2.15 13.62 -4.52
CA ASP A 153 -1.77 12.67 -3.46
C ASP A 153 -1.50 13.39 -2.13
N ILE A 154 -0.80 14.53 -2.16
CA ILE A 154 -0.55 15.36 -0.97
C ILE A 154 -1.87 15.84 -0.34
N LEU A 155 -2.84 16.28 -1.15
CA LEU A 155 -4.14 16.72 -0.65
C LEU A 155 -4.92 15.56 -0.01
N GLN A 156 -4.91 14.38 -0.63
CA GLN A 156 -5.53 13.18 -0.07
C GLN A 156 -4.88 12.77 1.26
N LEU A 157 -3.55 12.75 1.32
CA LEU A 157 -2.81 12.43 2.55
C LEU A 157 -3.09 13.44 3.66
N LYS A 158 -3.17 14.74 3.35
CA LYS A 158 -3.56 15.77 4.32
C LYS A 158 -4.97 15.52 4.86
N HIS A 159 -5.93 15.17 4.01
CA HIS A 159 -7.28 14.85 4.45
C HIS A 159 -7.31 13.60 5.35
N GLN A 160 -6.56 12.55 4.99
CA GLN A 160 -6.44 11.35 5.82
C GLN A 160 -5.77 11.64 7.17
N LEU A 161 -4.76 12.52 7.20
CA LEU A 161 -4.11 12.96 8.43
C LEU A 161 -5.11 13.67 9.34
N ALA A 162 -5.86 14.63 8.82
CA ALA A 162 -6.88 15.36 9.58
C ALA A 162 -7.93 14.41 10.17
N GLY A 163 -8.44 13.46 9.39
CA GLY A 163 -9.38 12.45 9.89
C GLY A 163 -8.80 11.55 10.99
N ARG A 164 -7.49 11.25 10.93
CA ARG A 164 -6.80 10.52 12.00
C ARG A 164 -6.60 11.37 13.25
N GLU A 165 -6.29 12.65 13.11
CA GLU A 165 -6.16 13.59 14.23
C GLU A 165 -7.48 13.75 14.97
N ASP A 166 -8.60 13.87 14.24
CA ASP A 166 -9.94 13.89 14.81
C ASP A 166 -10.26 12.62 15.60
N LEU A 167 -9.93 11.45 15.03
CA LEU A 167 -10.12 10.16 15.72
C LEU A 167 -9.27 10.07 17.00
N VAL A 168 -8.01 10.50 16.95
CA VAL A 168 -7.15 10.53 18.14
C VAL A 168 -7.70 11.47 19.21
N SER A 169 -8.25 12.62 18.81
CA SER A 169 -8.91 13.56 19.72
C SER A 169 -10.13 12.92 20.40
N GLN A 170 -10.98 12.22 19.63
CA GLN A 170 -12.13 11.48 20.16
C GLN A 170 -11.71 10.41 21.16
N LEU A 171 -10.74 9.56 20.80
CA LEU A 171 -10.23 8.50 21.68
C LEU A 171 -9.61 9.07 22.97
N ARG A 172 -8.91 10.20 22.90
CA ARG A 172 -8.41 10.90 24.10
C ARG A 172 -9.54 11.39 24.98
N GLY A 173 -10.62 11.91 24.39
CA GLY A 173 -11.83 12.30 25.11
C GLY A 173 -12.50 11.12 25.83
N GLU A 174 -12.67 10.00 25.13
CA GLU A 174 -13.23 8.77 25.70
C GLU A 174 -12.36 8.21 26.83
N LEU A 175 -11.04 8.19 26.66
CA LEU A 175 -10.11 7.76 27.72
C LEU A 175 -10.19 8.66 28.95
N ALA A 176 -10.26 9.98 28.77
CA ALA A 176 -10.43 10.92 29.89
C ALA A 176 -11.76 10.70 30.61
N PHE A 177 -12.85 10.48 29.86
CA PHE A 177 -14.17 10.18 30.41
C PHE A 177 -14.16 8.87 31.22
N LEU A 178 -13.63 7.78 30.65
CA LEU A 178 -13.52 6.49 31.33
C LEU A 178 -12.64 6.57 32.58
N SER A 179 -11.51 7.28 32.51
CA SER A 179 -10.65 7.51 33.67
C SER A 179 -11.41 8.23 34.79
N ALA A 180 -12.22 9.25 34.46
CA ALA A 180 -13.02 9.97 35.45
C ALA A 180 -14.15 9.10 36.03
N GLU A 181 -14.72 8.19 35.24
CA GLU A 181 -15.74 7.23 35.71
C GLU A 181 -15.14 6.20 36.68
N VAL A 182 -13.95 5.66 36.37
CA VAL A 182 -13.22 4.75 37.26
C VAL A 182 -12.89 5.44 38.58
N GLN A 183 -12.35 6.66 38.54
CA GLN A 183 -12.06 7.44 39.75
C GLN A 183 -13.31 7.70 40.59
N ARG A 184 -14.45 8.04 39.96
CA ARG A 184 -15.72 8.21 40.66
C ARG A 184 -16.20 6.91 41.31
N SER A 185 -16.11 5.78 40.62
CA SER A 185 -16.46 4.47 41.18
C SER A 185 -15.54 4.05 42.32
N GLU A 186 -14.24 4.34 42.22
CA GLU A 186 -13.27 4.09 43.30
C GLU A 186 -13.58 4.93 44.54
N ALA A 187 -13.87 6.22 44.38
CA ALA A 187 -14.26 7.09 45.48
C ALA A 187 -15.56 6.61 46.15
N GLN A 188 -16.56 6.20 45.37
CA GLN A 188 -17.79 5.61 45.91
C GLN A 188 -17.51 4.34 46.71
N ARG A 189 -16.69 3.43 46.17
CA ARG A 189 -16.33 2.18 46.86
C ARG A 189 -15.57 2.42 48.15
N GLN A 190 -14.63 3.38 48.16
CA GLN A 190 -13.90 3.77 49.36
C GLN A 190 -14.84 4.32 50.44
N GLU A 191 -15.81 5.15 50.05
CA GLU A 191 -16.79 5.69 50.98
C GLU A 191 -17.73 4.60 51.54
N GLU A 192 -18.19 3.67 50.68
CA GLU A 192 -18.98 2.52 51.12
C GLU A 192 -18.21 1.63 52.10
N GLN A 193 -16.92 1.38 51.82
CA GLN A 193 -16.04 0.64 52.70
C GLN A 193 -15.88 1.36 54.05
N ARG A 194 -15.63 2.67 54.05
CA ARG A 194 -15.52 3.48 55.28
C ARG A 194 -16.80 3.39 56.12
N LEU A 195 -17.96 3.55 55.51
CA LEU A 195 -19.25 3.42 56.19
C LEU A 195 -19.48 2.00 56.73
N ALA A 196 -19.05 0.96 56.01
CA ALA A 196 -19.13 -0.43 56.47
C ALA A 196 -18.21 -0.68 57.68
N GLU A 197 -16.98 -0.15 57.66
CA GLU A 197 -16.03 -0.22 58.77
C GLU A 197 -16.54 0.53 60.01
N GLU A 198 -17.14 1.71 59.83
CA GLU A 198 -17.78 2.47 60.91
C GLU A 198 -18.95 1.69 61.53
N ARG A 199 -19.82 1.07 60.71
CA ARG A 199 -20.92 0.22 61.19
C ARG A 199 -20.39 -1.00 61.96
N LEU A 200 -19.36 -1.66 61.44
CA LEU A 200 -18.75 -2.83 62.09
C LEU A 200 -18.12 -2.44 63.44
N SER A 201 -17.37 -1.33 63.48
CA SER A 201 -16.78 -0.80 64.72
C SER A 201 -17.86 -0.44 65.74
N GLY A 202 -18.94 0.21 65.30
CA GLY A 202 -20.10 0.52 66.13
C GLY A 202 -20.75 -0.74 66.73
N ALA A 203 -20.99 -1.76 65.90
CA ALA A 203 -21.56 -3.04 66.34
C ALA A 203 -20.64 -3.77 67.34
N GLN A 204 -19.32 -3.79 67.11
CA GLN A 204 -18.35 -4.38 68.02
C GLN A 204 -18.36 -3.67 69.39
N LYS A 205 -18.39 -2.33 69.42
CA LYS A 205 -18.50 -1.55 70.66
C LYS A 205 -19.79 -1.85 71.40
N ALA A 206 -20.92 -1.91 70.70
CA ALA A 206 -22.22 -2.26 71.30
C ALA A 206 -22.21 -3.68 71.89
N MET A 207 -21.65 -4.64 71.16
CA MET A 207 -21.47 -6.02 71.63
C MET A 207 -20.60 -6.08 72.90
N GLN A 208 -19.48 -5.35 72.93
CA GLN A 208 -18.63 -5.25 74.13
C GLN A 208 -19.38 -4.62 75.31
N GLN A 209 -20.20 -3.59 75.08
CA GLN A 209 -21.04 -3.00 76.13
C GLN A 209 -22.05 -4.01 76.66
N HIS A 210 -22.75 -4.73 75.79
CA HIS A 210 -23.68 -5.80 76.19
C HIS A 210 -22.97 -6.90 76.98
N GLN A 211 -21.78 -7.32 76.56
CA GLN A 211 -20.99 -8.31 77.28
C GLN A 211 -20.61 -7.80 78.69
N LYS A 212 -20.18 -6.53 78.81
CA LYS A 212 -19.88 -5.90 80.11
C LYS A 212 -21.11 -5.83 81.00
N LEU A 213 -22.25 -5.36 80.48
CA LEU A 213 -23.51 -5.33 81.22
C LEU A 213 -23.93 -6.72 81.69
N PHE A 214 -23.76 -7.74 80.84
CA PHE A 214 -24.04 -9.13 81.21
C PHE A 214 -23.09 -9.64 82.30
N THR A 215 -21.78 -9.36 82.20
CA THR A 215 -20.82 -9.76 83.23
C THR A 215 -21.10 -9.04 84.55
N ASP A 216 -21.42 -7.75 84.51
CA ASP A 216 -21.77 -6.97 85.71
C ASP A 216 -23.04 -7.52 86.36
N HIS A 217 -24.05 -7.87 85.55
CA HIS A 217 -25.27 -8.49 86.03
C HIS A 217 -25.03 -9.87 86.66
N MET A 218 -24.18 -10.70 86.03
CA MET A 218 -23.76 -11.99 86.59
C MET A 218 -22.99 -11.84 87.90
N GLN A 219 -22.11 -10.84 88.00
CA GLN A 219 -21.39 -10.55 89.23
C GLN A 219 -22.34 -10.08 90.34
N ARG A 220 -23.29 -9.20 90.04
CA ARG A 220 -24.32 -8.77 90.99
C ARG A 220 -25.15 -9.94 91.49
N TYR A 221 -25.66 -10.79 90.60
CA TYR A 221 -26.37 -12.00 91.02
C TYR A 221 -25.51 -12.93 91.85
N SER A 222 -24.24 -13.12 91.50
CA SER A 222 -23.33 -13.95 92.30
C SER A 222 -23.11 -13.37 93.70
N GLN A 223 -23.03 -12.04 93.82
CA GLN A 223 -22.92 -11.33 95.11
C GLN A 223 -24.21 -11.48 95.92
N GLU A 224 -25.37 -11.15 95.34
CA GLU A 224 -26.69 -11.32 95.96
C GLU A 224 -26.94 -12.75 96.40
N PHE A 225 -26.54 -13.72 95.59
CA PHE A 225 -26.63 -15.15 95.91
C PHE A 225 -25.69 -15.54 97.06
N SER A 226 -24.46 -14.99 97.10
CA SER A 226 -23.54 -15.21 98.21
C SER A 226 -24.10 -14.62 99.51
N GLU A 227 -24.63 -13.40 99.47
CA GLU A 227 -25.30 -12.77 100.61
C GLU A 227 -26.52 -13.58 101.06
N TYR A 228 -27.33 -14.09 100.13
CA TYR A 228 -28.46 -14.94 100.45
C TYR A 228 -28.00 -16.24 101.12
N LYS A 229 -26.92 -16.86 100.62
CA LYS A 229 -26.32 -18.07 101.19
C LYS A 229 -25.80 -17.80 102.60
N GLU A 230 -25.13 -16.68 102.85
CA GLU A 230 -24.67 -16.25 104.18
C GLU A 230 -25.86 -16.02 105.12
N LYS A 231 -26.86 -15.24 104.71
CA LYS A 231 -28.10 -15.01 105.48
C LYS A 231 -28.82 -16.32 105.83
N THR A 232 -28.91 -17.25 104.86
CA THR A 232 -29.53 -18.56 105.07
C THR A 232 -28.70 -19.43 106.02
N SER A 233 -27.36 -19.39 105.88
CA SER A 233 -26.44 -20.07 106.79
C SER A 233 -26.57 -19.54 108.23
N ASP A 234 -26.64 -18.22 108.41
CA ASP A 234 -26.85 -17.58 109.72
C ASP A 234 -28.20 -17.98 110.32
N GLN A 235 -29.27 -18.01 109.52
CA GLN A 235 -30.58 -18.50 109.94
C GLN A 235 -30.53 -19.96 110.40
N LEU A 236 -29.85 -20.84 109.64
CA LEU A 236 -29.65 -22.23 110.02
C LEU A 236 -28.81 -22.37 111.30
N GLN A 237 -27.79 -21.52 111.48
CA GLN A 237 -26.99 -21.48 112.70
C GLN A 237 -27.83 -21.05 113.92
N ILE A 238 -28.69 -20.04 113.76
CA ILE A 238 -29.64 -19.63 114.81
C ILE A 238 -30.60 -20.78 115.13
N LEU A 239 -31.18 -21.45 114.12
CA LEU A 239 -32.03 -22.62 114.32
C LEU A 239 -31.29 -23.77 115.01
N ALA A 240 -30.00 -23.97 114.70
CA ALA A 240 -29.17 -24.97 115.37
C ALA A 240 -28.96 -24.63 116.86
N ILE A 241 -28.72 -23.36 117.18
CA ILE A 241 -28.61 -22.87 118.58
C ILE A 241 -29.94 -23.03 119.31
N LEU A 242 -31.06 -22.65 118.69
CA LEU A 242 -32.39 -22.81 119.28
C LEU A 242 -32.74 -24.27 119.52
N ASN A 243 -32.48 -25.15 118.56
CA ASN A 243 -32.67 -26.59 118.73
C ASN A 243 -31.75 -27.18 119.81
N ARG A 244 -30.50 -26.71 119.92
CA ARG A 244 -29.59 -27.11 121.01
C ARG A 244 -30.17 -26.69 122.37
N ARG A 245 -30.59 -25.43 122.52
CA ARG A 245 -31.22 -24.93 123.75
C ARG A 245 -32.52 -25.65 124.09
N LEU A 246 -33.34 -25.96 123.09
CA LEU A 246 -34.56 -26.74 123.27
C LEU A 246 -34.24 -28.15 123.76
N LYS A 247 -33.23 -28.82 123.17
CA LYS A 247 -32.76 -30.13 123.62
C LYS A 247 -32.18 -30.09 125.03
N GLU A 248 -31.43 -29.04 125.38
CA GLU A 248 -30.91 -28.81 126.73
C GLU A 248 -32.05 -28.59 127.74
N ALA A 249 -33.04 -27.76 127.40
CA ALA A 249 -34.23 -27.55 128.23
C ALA A 249 -35.05 -28.83 128.40
N LEU A 250 -35.25 -29.61 127.32
CA LEU A 250 -35.87 -30.93 127.39
C LEU A 250 -35.09 -31.87 128.31
N ARG A 251 -33.75 -31.93 128.19
CA ARG A 251 -32.91 -32.70 129.11
C ARG A 251 -33.06 -32.25 130.56
N HIS A 252 -33.13 -30.95 130.84
CA HIS A 252 -33.36 -30.45 132.19
C HIS A 252 -34.73 -30.86 132.73
N MET A 253 -35.79 -30.74 131.93
CA MET A 253 -37.13 -31.22 132.33
C MET A 253 -37.15 -32.73 132.53
N GLU A 254 -36.42 -33.49 131.72
CA GLU A 254 -36.35 -34.95 131.80
C GLU A 254 -35.54 -35.40 133.02
N GLN A 255 -34.46 -34.67 133.36
CA GLN A 255 -33.74 -34.82 134.62
C GLN A 255 -34.61 -34.45 135.83
N GLU A 256 -35.41 -33.39 135.77
CA GLU A 256 -36.39 -33.09 136.82
C GLU A 256 -37.45 -34.18 136.93
N ARG A 257 -37.95 -34.68 135.80
CA ARG A 257 -38.91 -35.79 135.78
C ARG A 257 -38.30 -37.06 136.38
N GLN A 258 -37.03 -37.36 136.09
CA GLN A 258 -36.28 -38.44 136.72
C GLN A 258 -36.09 -38.21 138.22
N ARG A 259 -35.73 -36.99 138.66
CA ARG A 259 -35.69 -36.64 140.09
C ARG A 259 -37.05 -36.82 140.77
N HIS A 260 -38.13 -36.48 140.09
CA HIS A 260 -39.49 -36.72 140.60
C HIS A 260 -39.86 -38.20 140.62
N ALA A 261 -39.42 -39.00 139.65
CA ALA A 261 -39.61 -40.44 139.65
C ALA A 261 -38.81 -41.11 140.76
N GLU A 262 -37.54 -40.72 140.95
CA GLU A 262 -36.67 -41.19 142.04
C GLU A 262 -37.20 -40.74 143.41
N ALA A 263 -37.77 -39.55 143.54
CA ALA A 263 -38.41 -39.07 144.76
C ALA A 263 -39.74 -39.78 145.07
N ARG A 264 -40.42 -40.34 144.05
CA ARG A 264 -41.63 -41.17 144.20
C ARG A 264 -41.33 -42.64 144.45
N ALA A 265 -40.09 -43.10 144.28
CA ALA A 265 -39.65 -44.46 144.55
C ALA A 265 -39.30 -44.70 146.04
N LYS A 266 -40.18 -44.28 146.96
CA LYS A 266 -40.18 -44.80 148.35
C LYS A 266 -41.24 -45.89 148.48
N PRO A 267 -40.88 -47.12 148.87
CA PRO A 267 -41.80 -48.25 148.91
C PRO A 267 -42.73 -48.14 150.13
N SER A 268 -44.04 -48.09 149.88
CA SER A 268 -45.09 -48.24 150.90
C SER A 268 -45.96 -49.46 150.55
N PRO A 269 -46.28 -50.37 151.48
CA PRO A 269 -46.86 -51.67 151.17
C PRO A 269 -48.41 -51.71 151.24
N ARG A 270 -48.99 -52.39 150.24
CA ARG A 270 -50.14 -53.32 150.25
C ARG A 270 -51.53 -52.83 150.70
N ILE A 271 -52.52 -52.97 149.80
CA ILE A 271 -53.73 -53.84 149.90
C ILE A 271 -54.55 -53.71 148.60
N GLY A 272 -54.83 -54.83 147.96
CA GLY A 272 -55.71 -54.95 146.78
C GLY A 272 -55.12 -55.85 145.70
N GLU A 273 -55.52 -57.12 145.72
CA GLU A 273 -55.19 -58.18 144.75
C GLU A 273 -56.47 -58.45 143.95
N VAL A 274 -56.48 -58.26 142.62
CA VAL A 274 -57.30 -58.99 141.65
C VAL A 274 -56.58 -58.92 140.30
N GLU A 275 -56.45 -60.10 139.71
CA GLU A 275 -55.91 -60.47 138.41
C GLU A 275 -56.56 -59.71 137.24
N GLU A 276 -55.86 -59.61 136.11
CA GLU A 276 -56.28 -60.26 134.84
C GLU A 276 -55.39 -59.81 133.67
N GLU A 277 -54.87 -60.82 132.97
CA GLU A 277 -54.32 -60.77 131.63
C GLU A 277 -55.35 -60.22 130.64
N ILE A 278 -54.99 -59.27 129.78
CA ILE A 278 -55.57 -59.12 128.43
C ILE A 278 -54.47 -58.61 127.48
N GLU A 279 -54.04 -59.54 126.61
CA GLU A 279 -53.47 -59.31 125.28
C GLU A 279 -54.44 -58.48 124.42
N GLU A 280 -53.94 -57.65 123.51
CA GLU A 280 -54.48 -57.36 122.16
C GLU A 280 -53.83 -56.06 121.66
N GLU A 281 -52.90 -56.16 120.71
CA GLU A 281 -53.23 -56.10 119.29
C GLU A 281 -53.87 -54.76 118.89
N GLU A 282 -53.10 -53.92 118.21
CA GLU A 282 -53.64 -53.25 117.04
C GLU A 282 -52.52 -53.04 116.02
N ALA A 283 -52.53 -53.96 115.06
CA ALA A 283 -51.74 -53.92 113.85
C ALA A 283 -52.03 -52.63 113.07
N PHE A 284 -51.04 -51.75 112.97
CA PHE A 284 -51.05 -50.71 111.95
C PHE A 284 -50.42 -51.28 110.67
N GLU A 285 -51.28 -51.44 109.67
CA GLU A 285 -50.96 -51.94 108.33
C GLU A 285 -49.83 -51.13 107.68
N PRO A 286 -48.91 -51.79 106.95
CA PRO A 286 -47.93 -51.09 106.13
C PRO A 286 -48.65 -50.42 104.96
N TYR A 287 -48.49 -49.10 104.82
CA TYR A 287 -48.97 -48.37 103.63
C TYR A 287 -48.37 -49.00 102.37
N VAL A 288 -49.22 -49.58 101.53
CA VAL A 288 -48.89 -49.94 100.15
C VAL A 288 -48.89 -48.65 99.34
N GLU A 289 -47.69 -48.16 98.99
CA GLU A 289 -47.55 -47.14 97.96
C GLU A 289 -48.03 -47.73 96.62
N SER A 290 -49.25 -47.36 96.25
CA SER A 290 -49.81 -47.63 94.93
C SER A 290 -48.93 -46.98 93.86
N ALA A 291 -48.42 -47.81 92.95
CA ALA A 291 -47.95 -47.51 91.60
C ALA A 291 -47.38 -46.10 91.34
N ALA A 292 -46.08 -46.06 91.05
CA ALA A 292 -45.32 -44.91 90.57
C ALA A 292 -46.14 -43.96 89.66
N PRO A 293 -46.15 -42.64 89.91
CA PRO A 293 -46.61 -41.70 88.91
C PRO A 293 -45.65 -41.81 87.72
N ALA A 294 -46.17 -42.22 86.57
CA ALA A 294 -45.43 -42.17 85.32
C ALA A 294 -45.14 -40.70 84.99
N TYR A 295 -43.90 -40.28 85.24
CA TYR A 295 -43.40 -38.98 84.83
C TYR A 295 -43.36 -38.92 83.30
N ARG A 296 -43.86 -37.83 82.73
CA ARG A 296 -43.79 -37.61 81.29
C ARG A 296 -42.49 -36.86 80.99
N THR A 297 -41.48 -37.58 80.53
CA THR A 297 -40.28 -37.01 79.91
C THR A 297 -40.64 -36.43 78.55
N ASP A 298 -40.14 -35.22 78.26
CA ASP A 298 -40.18 -34.69 76.89
C ASP A 298 -39.22 -35.47 75.96
N ASP A 299 -39.23 -35.17 74.66
CA ASP A 299 -38.38 -35.83 73.65
C ASP A 299 -36.86 -35.58 73.88
N MET A 300 -36.50 -34.76 74.87
CA MET A 300 -35.12 -34.43 75.27
C MET A 300 -34.76 -34.99 76.66
N GLY A 301 -35.67 -35.71 77.33
CA GLY A 301 -35.41 -36.44 78.58
C GLY A 301 -35.40 -35.60 79.85
N MET A 302 -36.06 -34.43 79.89
CA MET A 302 -36.10 -33.59 81.11
C MET A 302 -37.44 -33.69 81.86
N ASP A 303 -37.36 -33.89 83.18
CA ASP A 303 -38.51 -33.96 84.10
C ASP A 303 -39.14 -32.57 84.31
N THR A 304 -40.36 -32.38 83.79
CA THR A 304 -41.12 -31.14 83.97
C THR A 304 -42.14 -31.29 85.10
N ALA A 305 -41.65 -31.36 86.35
CA ALA A 305 -42.50 -31.37 87.53
C ALA A 305 -43.02 -29.96 87.86
N TRP A 306 -43.98 -29.46 87.08
CA TRP A 306 -44.80 -28.29 87.45
C TRP A 306 -46.26 -28.70 87.45
N ARG A 307 -46.90 -28.49 88.61
CA ARG A 307 -48.32 -28.78 88.86
C ARG A 307 -49.22 -28.15 87.81
N ASP A 308 -50.04 -28.97 87.16
CA ASP A 308 -51.27 -28.54 86.49
C ASP A 308 -52.22 -27.96 87.55
N TYR A 309 -52.21 -26.64 87.72
CA TYR A 309 -53.36 -25.96 88.30
C TYR A 309 -54.47 -25.98 87.25
N LYS A 310 -55.50 -26.80 87.49
CA LYS A 310 -56.80 -26.65 86.84
C LYS A 310 -57.35 -25.25 87.20
N ILE A 311 -57.06 -24.26 86.36
CA ILE A 311 -57.74 -22.97 86.41
C ILE A 311 -59.07 -23.15 85.68
N SER A 312 -60.11 -23.36 86.48
CA SER A 312 -61.51 -23.25 86.08
C SER A 312 -61.83 -21.83 85.65
N ASN A 313 -62.40 -21.70 84.45
CA ASN A 313 -63.33 -20.66 83.98
C ASN A 313 -63.14 -19.24 84.55
N PHE A 314 -62.37 -18.41 83.83
CA PHE A 314 -62.59 -16.97 83.80
C PHE A 314 -62.61 -16.54 82.33
N GLU A 315 -63.82 -16.36 81.79
CA GLU A 315 -64.03 -15.69 80.50
C GLU A 315 -63.64 -14.22 80.66
N LEU A 316 -62.49 -13.83 80.11
CA LEU A 316 -62.14 -12.44 79.84
C LEU A 316 -62.10 -12.27 78.32
N ASP A 317 -63.14 -11.65 77.77
CA ASP A 317 -63.19 -11.20 76.39
C ASP A 317 -62.13 -10.10 76.16
N LEU A 318 -60.98 -10.51 75.62
CA LEU A 318 -59.99 -9.60 75.05
C LEU A 318 -60.16 -9.56 73.53
N PRO A 319 -60.22 -8.37 72.90
CA PRO A 319 -60.51 -8.24 71.48
C PRO A 319 -59.40 -8.85 70.62
N ALA A 320 -59.82 -9.61 69.61
CA ALA A 320 -58.96 -10.31 68.66
C ALA A 320 -57.91 -9.37 68.05
N LYS A 321 -56.63 -9.65 68.31
CA LYS A 321 -55.53 -9.05 67.55
C LYS A 321 -55.65 -9.52 66.09
N PRO A 322 -55.62 -8.61 65.10
CA PRO A 322 -55.65 -9.00 63.71
C PRO A 322 -54.38 -9.77 63.33
N PRO A 323 -54.46 -10.75 62.42
CA PRO A 323 -53.30 -11.50 61.97
C PRO A 323 -52.27 -10.57 61.30
N PRO A 324 -50.97 -10.89 61.40
CA PRO A 324 -49.91 -10.06 60.81
C PRO A 324 -50.09 -9.94 59.29
N LYS A 325 -50.15 -8.69 58.81
CA LYS A 325 -50.29 -8.32 57.39
C LYS A 325 -48.95 -8.40 56.62
N PHE A 326 -48.32 -9.56 56.56
CA PHE A 326 -47.29 -9.77 55.56
C PHE A 326 -47.44 -11.14 54.90
N LYS A 327 -47.71 -11.07 53.60
CA LYS A 327 -47.76 -12.20 52.68
C LYS A 327 -46.33 -12.54 52.33
N VAL A 328 -45.83 -13.71 52.75
CA VAL A 328 -44.55 -14.22 52.27
C VAL A 328 -44.80 -14.83 50.89
N GLU A 329 -44.72 -14.00 49.85
CA GLU A 329 -44.60 -14.48 48.48
C GLU A 329 -43.17 -14.97 48.25
N ARG A 330 -43.00 -16.29 48.11
CA ARG A 330 -41.78 -16.85 47.54
C ARG A 330 -41.74 -16.49 46.05
N VAL A 331 -41.18 -15.33 45.75
CA VAL A 331 -40.78 -14.99 44.38
C VAL A 331 -39.66 -15.93 44.01
N ARG A 332 -39.98 -16.95 43.22
CA ARG A 332 -38.99 -17.75 42.49
C ARG A 332 -38.30 -16.76 41.54
N ARG A 333 -37.07 -16.36 41.86
CA ARG A 333 -36.24 -15.54 40.99
C ARG A 333 -36.00 -16.36 39.71
N VAL A 334 -36.79 -16.09 38.68
CA VAL A 334 -36.43 -16.48 37.31
C VAL A 334 -35.24 -15.61 36.97
N LEU A 335 -34.06 -16.23 36.93
CA LEU A 335 -32.87 -15.60 36.35
C LEU A 335 -33.24 -15.14 34.94
N PRO A 336 -32.89 -13.91 34.52
CA PRO A 336 -33.05 -13.52 33.13
C PRO A 336 -32.26 -14.53 32.29
N MET A 337 -32.95 -15.20 31.37
CA MET A 337 -32.27 -15.93 30.30
C MET A 337 -31.32 -14.93 29.62
N PRO A 338 -30.04 -15.31 29.39
CA PRO A 338 -29.16 -14.49 28.59
C PRO A 338 -29.78 -14.37 27.19
N ALA A 339 -29.93 -13.13 26.72
CA ALA A 339 -30.23 -12.87 25.32
C ALA A 339 -29.19 -13.57 24.43
N PRO A 340 -29.58 -14.06 23.23
CA PRO A 340 -28.66 -14.71 22.32
C PRO A 340 -27.53 -13.74 21.99
N ILE A 341 -26.31 -14.14 22.32
CA ILE A 341 -25.09 -13.48 21.90
C ILE A 341 -25.13 -13.44 20.36
N PRO A 342 -25.10 -12.26 19.72
CA PRO A 342 -24.82 -12.21 18.29
C PRO A 342 -23.41 -12.78 18.12
N THR A 343 -23.34 -13.93 17.45
CA THR A 343 -22.14 -14.58 16.97
C THR A 343 -21.13 -13.54 16.51
N MET A 344 -20.01 -13.44 17.25
CA MET A 344 -18.80 -12.83 16.75
C MET A 344 -18.50 -13.48 15.41
N GLU A 345 -18.62 -12.67 14.36
CA GLU A 345 -18.14 -13.02 13.04
C GLU A 345 -16.68 -13.41 13.18
N THR A 346 -16.41 -14.68 12.93
CA THR A 346 -15.07 -15.20 12.67
C THR A 346 -14.36 -14.26 11.70
N PRO A 347 -13.11 -13.85 11.98
CA PRO A 347 -12.33 -13.07 11.02
C PRO A 347 -12.17 -13.92 9.76
N ARG A 348 -12.71 -13.42 8.65
CA ARG A 348 -12.48 -14.01 7.33
C ARG A 348 -10.97 -14.13 7.12
N PRO A 349 -10.46 -15.28 6.65
CA PRO A 349 -9.07 -15.38 6.26
C PRO A 349 -8.80 -14.37 5.15
N MET A 350 -7.69 -13.66 5.31
CA MET A 350 -7.14 -12.71 4.36
C MET A 350 -7.23 -13.26 2.94
N ARG A 351 -7.97 -12.53 2.11
CA ARG A 351 -7.98 -12.72 0.66
C ARG A 351 -6.55 -12.44 0.20
N LEU A 352 -5.82 -13.51 -0.12
CA LEU A 352 -4.60 -13.44 -0.92
C LEU A 352 -4.91 -12.59 -2.14
N LEU A 353 -4.35 -11.38 -2.17
CA LEU A 353 -4.22 -10.61 -3.39
C LEU A 353 -3.31 -11.44 -4.30
N GLN A 354 -3.95 -12.16 -5.21
CA GLN A 354 -3.32 -12.69 -6.41
C GLN A 354 -2.63 -11.52 -7.11
N LEU A 355 -1.30 -11.58 -7.08
CA LEU A 355 -0.42 -10.85 -7.97
C LEU A 355 -0.94 -10.98 -9.41
N PRO A 356 -1.00 -9.88 -10.19
CA PRO A 356 -1.25 -10.01 -11.61
C PRO A 356 -0.16 -10.89 -12.23
N ALA A 357 -0.59 -11.94 -12.93
CA ALA A 357 0.28 -12.79 -13.72
C ALA A 357 1.05 -11.93 -14.72
N VAL A 358 2.37 -11.82 -14.50
CA VAL A 358 3.31 -11.38 -15.51
C VAL A 358 3.40 -12.52 -16.54
N SER A 359 2.69 -12.35 -17.66
CA SER A 359 2.91 -13.16 -18.86
C SER A 359 4.35 -12.94 -19.35
N PRO A 360 5.17 -14.00 -19.54
CA PRO A 360 6.37 -13.87 -20.34
C PRO A 360 5.95 -13.98 -21.81
N ALA A 361 5.73 -12.85 -22.45
CA ALA A 361 5.76 -12.79 -23.91
C ALA A 361 7.22 -13.00 -24.35
N LEU A 362 7.59 -14.25 -24.58
CA LEU A 362 8.77 -14.64 -25.37
C LEU A 362 8.51 -14.25 -26.84
N GLY A 363 8.69 -12.96 -27.12
CA GLY A 363 8.76 -12.38 -28.46
C GLY A 363 10.19 -11.94 -28.76
N GLY A 364 11.12 -12.89 -28.79
CA GLY A 364 12.51 -12.66 -29.20
C GLY A 364 12.58 -12.49 -30.71
N ILE A 365 12.37 -11.26 -31.19
CA ILE A 365 12.60 -10.85 -32.56
C ILE A 365 14.11 -10.82 -32.82
N LEU A 366 14.50 -11.64 -33.77
CA LEU A 366 15.75 -11.65 -34.50
C LEU A 366 16.10 -10.26 -35.07
N SER A 367 17.40 -9.90 -35.04
CA SER A 367 18.21 -9.28 -36.12
C SER A 367 19.27 -8.29 -35.56
N PRO A 368 20.27 -7.83 -36.34
CA PRO A 368 21.57 -8.47 -36.42
C PRO A 368 22.72 -7.52 -36.03
N ARG A 369 23.93 -8.08 -35.92
CA ARG A 369 25.22 -7.37 -35.88
C ARG A 369 25.36 -6.34 -37.00
N PRO A 370 26.13 -5.27 -36.76
CA PRO A 370 27.07 -4.74 -37.74
C PRO A 370 28.52 -5.03 -37.34
N ARG A 371 29.33 -5.38 -38.33
CA ARG A 371 30.77 -5.11 -38.37
C ARG A 371 30.97 -3.89 -39.22
#